data_AF-A0AAV8VD09-F1
#
_entry.id   AF-A0AAV8VD09-F1
#
_cell.length_a   1.000
_cell.length_b   1.000
_cell.length_c   1.000
_cell.angle_alpha   90.00
_cell.angle_beta   90.00
_cell.angle_gamma   90.00
#
_symmetry.space_group_name_H-M   'P 1'
#
loop_
_entity.id
_entity.type
_entity.pdbx_description
1 polymer ?
#
loop_
_entity_poly.entity_id
_entity_poly.type
_entity_poly.pdbx_seq_one_letter_code
_entity_poly.pdbx_strand_id
1 'polypeptide(L)'
;MFRKLLADLKINHYSTYSNLKASVVERVNRTLKNLMWKQFSLQGNYKWLSTKYNNTRHRTIKMKPSEVNNENELILLEEVYGKNRKVKRNIKAGIFKKGDYSYVRISKYREAFAKGYTPNWSLMRFASEGK
;
A
#
# COMPACT_ATOMS: atom_id res chain seq x y z
N MET A 1 2.84 31.05 5.85
CA MET A 1 1.39 31.21 5.64
C MET A 1 0.63 29.94 6.00
N PHE A 2 0.91 28.80 5.36
CA PHE A 2 0.20 27.53 5.60
C PHE A 2 0.24 27.01 7.05
N ARG A 3 1.43 27.04 7.71
CA ARG A 3 1.55 26.58 9.11
C ARG A 3 0.73 27.41 10.10
N LYS A 4 0.54 28.72 9.83
CA LYS A 4 -0.27 29.60 10.68
C LYS A 4 -1.75 29.20 10.61
N LEU A 5 -2.26 28.98 9.39
CA LEU A 5 -3.63 28.51 9.16
C LEU A 5 -3.92 27.17 9.83
N LEU A 6 -2.99 26.21 9.80
CA LEU A 6 -3.17 24.93 10.48
C LEU A 6 -3.18 25.06 12.01
N ALA A 7 -2.39 25.99 12.55
CA ALA A 7 -2.41 26.29 13.98
C ALA A 7 -3.75 26.91 14.42
N ASP A 8 -4.29 27.84 13.62
CA ASP A 8 -5.59 28.47 13.87
C ASP A 8 -6.74 27.45 13.85
N LEU A 9 -6.66 26.48 12.92
CA LEU A 9 -7.63 25.38 12.80
C LEU A 9 -7.38 24.23 13.81
N LYS A 10 -6.38 24.34 14.69
CA LYS A 10 -5.98 23.30 15.65
C LYS A 10 -5.67 21.95 14.98
N ILE A 11 -5.08 21.99 13.78
CA ILE A 11 -4.69 20.79 13.02
C ILE A 11 -3.22 20.48 13.25
N ASN A 12 -2.94 19.26 13.71
CA ASN A 12 -1.58 18.77 13.92
C ASN A 12 -0.91 18.42 12.59
N HIS A 13 0.01 19.28 12.13
CA HIS A 13 0.80 19.04 10.92
C HIS A 13 2.10 18.30 11.24
N TYR A 14 2.25 17.08 10.73
CA TYR A 14 3.48 16.29 10.86
C TYR A 14 3.97 15.81 9.49
N SER A 15 5.28 15.59 9.38
CA SER A 15 5.90 14.98 8.21
C SER A 15 6.67 13.75 8.63
N THR A 16 6.70 12.73 7.78
CA THR A 16 7.50 11.52 8.00
C THR A 16 8.39 11.27 6.81
N TYR A 17 9.68 11.02 7.06
CA TYR A 17 10.71 10.81 6.04
C TYR A 17 10.67 9.41 5.41
N SER A 18 9.68 8.58 5.74
CA SER A 18 9.58 7.21 5.22
C SER A 18 8.63 7.14 4.03
N ASN A 19 9.15 6.69 2.89
CA ASN A 19 8.36 6.45 1.67
C ASN A 19 7.25 5.41 1.87
N LEU A 20 7.33 4.57 2.90
CA LEU A 20 6.35 3.51 3.15
C LEU A 20 5.03 4.04 3.73
N LYS A 21 5.07 5.18 4.43
CA LYS A 21 3.92 5.74 5.15
C LYS A 21 2.89 6.41 4.22
N ALA A 22 3.28 6.75 2.98
CA ALA A 22 2.40 7.34 1.98
C ALA A 22 1.61 6.31 1.15
N SER A 23 1.87 5.01 1.33
CA SER A 23 1.36 3.93 0.49
C SER A 23 -0.17 3.87 0.34
N VAL A 24 -0.92 4.29 1.37
CA VAL A 24 -2.39 4.37 1.31
C VAL A 24 -2.85 5.45 0.33
N VAL A 25 -2.28 6.66 0.44
CA VAL A 25 -2.59 7.79 -0.44
C VAL A 25 -2.18 7.50 -1.88
N GLU A 26 -1.02 6.87 -2.09
CA GLU A 26 -0.58 6.46 -3.42
C GLU A 26 -1.55 5.48 -4.10
N ARG A 27 -2.12 4.55 -3.32
CA ARG A 27 -3.14 3.61 -3.83
C ARG A 27 -4.42 4.34 -4.23
N VAL A 28 -4.85 5.33 -3.45
CA VAL A 28 -6.01 6.17 -3.79
C VAL A 28 -5.73 6.92 -5.09
N ASN A 29 -4.59 7.60 -5.19
CA ASN A 29 -4.19 8.35 -6.38
C ASN A 29 -4.15 7.47 -7.64
N ARG A 30 -3.58 6.27 -7.55
CA ARG A 30 -3.57 5.30 -8.66
C ARG A 30 -4.99 4.91 -9.07
N THR A 31 -5.87 4.67 -8.10
CA THR A 31 -7.27 4.29 -8.37
C THR A 31 -8.04 5.40 -9.07
N LEU A 32 -7.91 6.64 -8.58
CA LEU A 32 -8.53 7.82 -9.18
C LEU A 32 -8.02 8.03 -10.61
N LYS A 33 -6.71 8.02 -10.83
CA LYS A 33 -6.12 8.16 -12.17
C LYS A 33 -6.66 7.11 -13.14
N ASN A 34 -6.77 5.86 -12.70
CA ASN A 34 -7.32 4.80 -13.54
C ASN A 34 -8.79 5.04 -13.93
N LEU A 35 -9.61 5.56 -13.00
CA LEU A 35 -11.00 5.90 -13.29
C LEU A 35 -11.10 7.12 -14.21
N MET A 36 -10.27 8.13 -13.98
CA MET A 36 -10.16 9.34 -14.80
C MET A 36 -9.80 9.01 -16.23
N TRP A 37 -8.73 8.23 -16.45
CA TRP A 37 -8.30 7.88 -17.80
C TRP A 37 -9.36 7.14 -18.60
N LYS A 38 -10.09 6.20 -17.98
CA LYS A 38 -11.21 5.53 -18.64
C LYS A 38 -12.29 6.52 -19.09
N GLN A 39 -12.63 7.47 -18.23
CA GLN A 39 -13.65 8.47 -18.53
C GLN A 39 -13.18 9.44 -19.62
N PHE A 40 -11.93 9.91 -19.54
CA PHE A 40 -11.36 10.83 -20.51
C PHE A 40 -11.27 10.21 -21.90
N SER A 41 -10.88 8.93 -22.00
CA SER A 41 -10.87 8.21 -23.27
C SER A 41 -12.26 8.07 -23.89
N LEU A 42 -13.31 7.94 -23.08
CA LEU A 42 -14.69 7.85 -23.57
C LEU A 42 -15.28 9.21 -23.98
N GLN A 43 -14.93 10.28 -23.26
CA GLN A 43 -15.52 11.61 -23.46
C GLN A 43 -14.75 12.48 -24.46
N GLY A 44 -13.48 12.17 -24.73
CA GLY A 44 -12.62 13.01 -25.57
C GLY A 44 -12.23 14.35 -24.93
N ASN A 45 -12.52 14.56 -23.64
CA ASN A 45 -12.12 15.74 -22.89
C ASN A 45 -11.59 15.35 -21.49
N TYR A 46 -10.93 16.30 -20.84
CA TYR A 46 -10.31 16.10 -19.52
C TYR A 46 -11.18 16.58 -18.35
N LYS A 47 -12.51 16.69 -18.54
CA LYS A 47 -13.42 17.15 -17.49
C LYS A 47 -13.78 15.99 -16.57
N TRP A 48 -13.31 16.04 -15.32
CA TRP A 48 -13.63 15.04 -14.32
C TRP A 48 -14.78 15.50 -13.40
N LEU A 49 -15.90 14.79 -13.43
CA LEU A 49 -17.06 15.04 -12.57
C LEU A 49 -17.59 13.74 -11.94
N SER A 50 -16.70 12.89 -11.42
CA SER A 50 -17.12 11.55 -10.98
C SER A 50 -17.37 11.46 -9.49
N THR A 51 -18.64 11.24 -9.13
CA THR A 51 -19.08 10.78 -7.81
C THR A 51 -18.87 9.26 -7.62
N LYS A 52 -18.47 8.56 -8.68
CA LYS A 52 -18.39 7.09 -8.73
C LYS A 52 -17.49 6.51 -7.65
N TYR A 53 -16.32 7.12 -7.41
CA TYR A 53 -15.39 6.64 -6.39
C TYR A 53 -16.04 6.63 -4.99
N ASN A 54 -16.68 7.74 -4.62
CA ASN A 54 -17.30 7.91 -3.31
C ASN A 54 -18.47 6.94 -3.08
N ASN A 55 -19.16 6.54 -4.15
CA ASN A 55 -20.31 5.62 -4.09
C ASN A 55 -19.93 4.15 -4.32
N THR A 56 -18.67 3.83 -4.61
CA THR A 56 -18.24 2.44 -4.84
C THR A 56 -17.80 1.80 -3.53
N ARG A 57 -18.27 0.58 -3.28
CA ARG A 57 -17.87 -0.17 -2.09
C ARG A 57 -16.39 -0.56 -2.16
N HIS A 58 -15.63 -0.17 -1.15
CA HIS A 58 -14.21 -0.49 -1.07
C HIS A 58 -13.96 -1.85 -0.40
N ARG A 59 -13.04 -2.64 -0.96
CA ARG A 59 -12.70 -3.97 -0.43
C ARG A 59 -12.09 -3.92 0.99
N THR A 60 -11.28 -2.90 1.27
CA THR A 60 -10.53 -2.78 2.53
C THR A 60 -11.44 -2.44 3.70
N ILE A 61 -12.26 -1.39 3.56
CA ILE A 61 -13.18 -0.90 4.58
C ILE A 61 -14.56 -1.55 4.51
N LYS A 62 -14.83 -2.36 3.48
CA LYS A 62 -16.12 -3.06 3.28
C LYS A 62 -17.35 -2.14 3.23
N MET A 63 -17.15 -0.85 2.94
CA MET A 63 -18.15 0.21 2.94
C MET A 63 -17.86 1.18 1.79
N LYS A 64 -18.83 2.03 1.41
CA LYS A 64 -18.59 3.15 0.49
C LYS A 64 -17.93 4.32 1.21
N PRO A 65 -16.98 5.03 0.60
CA PRO A 65 -16.40 6.22 1.22
C PRO A 65 -17.42 7.29 1.64
N SER A 66 -18.53 7.44 0.91
CA SER A 66 -19.59 8.40 1.23
C SER A 66 -20.37 8.08 2.51
N GLU A 67 -20.32 6.83 2.99
CA GLU A 67 -21.06 6.35 4.16
C GLU A 67 -20.18 6.39 5.43
N VAL A 68 -18.92 6.82 5.33
CA VAL A 68 -17.99 6.90 6.47
C VAL A 68 -18.34 8.11 7.34
N ASN A 69 -18.51 7.90 8.65
CA ASN A 69 -18.85 8.92 9.63
C ASN A 69 -18.07 8.68 10.95
N ASN A 70 -18.18 9.61 11.91
CA ASN A 70 -17.43 9.51 13.17
C ASN A 70 -17.86 8.30 14.02
N GLU A 71 -19.10 7.84 13.88
CA GLU A 71 -19.64 6.70 14.64
C GLU A 71 -19.04 5.37 14.16
N ASN A 72 -18.80 5.23 12.85
CA ASN A 72 -18.24 4.02 12.26
C ASN A 72 -16.70 4.01 12.22
N GLU A 73 -16.03 5.11 12.57
CA GLU A 73 -14.58 5.23 12.53
C GLU A 73 -13.87 4.13 13.32
N LEU A 74 -14.31 3.88 14.56
CA LEU A 74 -13.69 2.87 15.43
C LEU A 74 -13.82 1.46 14.86
N ILE A 75 -15.00 1.12 14.35
CA ILE A 75 -15.29 -0.19 13.74
C ILE A 75 -14.43 -0.38 12.48
N LEU A 76 -14.30 0.66 11.66
CA LEU A 76 -13.47 0.64 10.45
C LEU A 76 -11.99 0.50 10.78
N LEU A 77 -11.51 1.20 11.80
CA LEU A 77 -10.13 1.11 12.26
C LEU A 77 -9.80 -0.33 12.72
N GLU A 78 -10.70 -0.94 13.50
CA GLU A 78 -10.56 -2.32 13.94
C GLU A 78 -10.62 -3.32 12.79
N GLU A 79 -11.51 -3.14 11.81
CA GLU A 79 -11.59 -4.04 10.65
C GLU A 79 -10.32 -3.99 9.77
N VAL A 80 -9.71 -2.80 9.62
CA VAL A 80 -8.51 -2.60 8.81
C VAL A 80 -7.24 -3.02 9.54
N TYR A 81 -7.09 -2.66 10.82
CA TYR A 81 -5.85 -2.81 11.58
C TYR A 81 -5.95 -3.78 12.77
N GLY A 82 -7.14 -4.03 13.31
CA GLY A 82 -7.35 -4.87 14.50
C GLY A 82 -7.16 -6.36 14.24
N LYS A 83 -7.38 -6.82 13.01
CA LYS A 83 -6.97 -8.17 12.62
C LYS A 83 -5.47 -8.20 12.44
N ASN A 84 -4.76 -8.62 13.49
CA ASN A 84 -3.52 -9.39 13.37
C ASN A 84 -3.87 -10.63 12.55
N ARG A 85 -4.00 -10.49 11.23
CA ARG A 85 -4.05 -11.61 10.32
C ARG A 85 -2.72 -12.28 10.55
N LYS A 86 -2.70 -13.29 11.42
CA LYS A 86 -1.75 -14.38 11.35
C LYS A 86 -1.89 -14.82 9.91
N VAL A 87 -1.05 -14.26 9.03
CA VAL A 87 -0.88 -14.79 7.70
C VAL A 87 -0.56 -16.24 8.05
N LYS A 88 -1.51 -17.15 7.79
CA LYS A 88 -1.18 -18.55 7.67
C LYS A 88 -0.20 -18.52 6.52
N ARG A 89 1.08 -18.30 6.86
CA ARG A 89 2.15 -18.53 5.94
C ARG A 89 1.95 -20.02 5.73
N ASN A 90 1.39 -20.38 4.58
CA ASN A 90 1.68 -21.67 4.00
C ASN A 90 3.18 -21.64 3.73
N ILE A 91 3.98 -21.65 4.79
CA ILE A 91 5.36 -22.07 4.74
C ILE A 91 5.15 -23.53 4.40
N LYS A 92 5.21 -23.88 3.11
CA LYS A 92 5.64 -25.22 2.78
C LYS A 92 6.90 -25.41 3.62
N ALA A 93 6.86 -26.34 4.57
CA ALA A 93 8.03 -26.67 5.37
C ALA A 93 9.22 -26.73 4.43
N GLY A 94 10.27 -25.99 4.79
CA GLY A 94 11.32 -25.56 3.87
C GLY A 94 11.81 -26.69 2.97
N ILE A 95 12.05 -26.35 1.71
CA ILE A 95 12.59 -27.26 0.68
C ILE A 95 14.01 -27.74 1.06
N PHE A 96 14.58 -27.21 2.15
CA PHE A 96 15.94 -27.49 2.59
C PHE A 96 15.91 -28.48 3.75
N LYS A 97 16.40 -29.69 3.51
CA LYS A 97 16.63 -30.68 4.57
C LYS A 97 17.85 -30.25 5.36
N LYS A 98 17.88 -30.57 6.66
CA LYS A 98 19.06 -30.37 7.51
C LYS A 98 20.23 -31.15 6.91
N GLY A 99 21.28 -30.45 6.48
CA GLY A 99 22.44 -31.02 5.78
C GLY A 99 22.57 -30.65 4.29
N ASP A 100 21.56 -30.05 3.66
CA ASP A 100 21.64 -29.58 2.28
C ASP A 100 22.21 -28.15 2.23
N TYR A 101 23.53 -28.02 2.01
CA TYR A 101 24.16 -26.74 1.69
C TYR A 101 23.65 -26.23 0.34
N SER A 102 22.61 -25.41 0.40
CA SER A 102 21.96 -24.84 -0.78
C SER A 102 22.36 -23.38 -0.89
N TYR A 103 22.82 -23.01 -2.08
CA TYR A 103 23.17 -21.62 -2.39
C TYR A 103 21.91 -20.78 -2.53
N VAL A 104 21.65 -19.92 -1.54
CA VAL A 104 20.53 -18.98 -1.55
C VAL A 104 20.98 -17.59 -1.99
N ARG A 105 20.02 -16.77 -2.45
CA ARG A 105 20.24 -15.36 -2.79
C ARG A 105 19.37 -14.48 -1.89
N ILE A 106 19.91 -13.37 -1.43
CA ILE A 106 19.24 -12.45 -0.51
C ILE A 106 18.43 -11.44 -1.33
N SER A 107 17.21 -11.09 -0.89
CA SER A 107 16.41 -10.05 -1.53
C SER A 107 17.06 -8.67 -1.32
N LYS A 108 17.08 -7.86 -2.38
CA LYS A 108 17.58 -6.49 -2.32
C LYS A 108 16.49 -5.53 -1.83
N TYR A 109 16.87 -4.55 -1.01
CA TYR A 109 16.01 -3.39 -0.77
C TYR A 109 15.88 -2.58 -2.06
N ARG A 110 14.66 -2.17 -2.39
CA ARG A 110 14.38 -1.47 -3.64
C ARG A 110 14.46 0.04 -3.40
N GLU A 111 15.49 0.67 -3.97
CA GLU A 111 15.69 2.11 -3.91
C GLU A 111 14.70 2.87 -4.82
N ALA A 112 14.52 4.16 -4.57
CA ALA A 112 13.54 5.00 -5.27
C ALA A 112 13.70 5.01 -6.80
N PHE A 113 14.91 4.79 -7.31
CA PHE A 113 15.24 4.78 -8.75
C PHE A 113 15.46 3.38 -9.32
N ALA A 114 15.15 2.32 -8.56
CA ALA A 114 15.37 0.95 -8.98
C ALA A 114 14.42 0.54 -10.13
N LYS A 115 15.02 0.32 -11.29
CA LYS A 115 14.31 -0.03 -12.53
C LYS A 115 13.70 -1.43 -12.44
N GLY A 116 12.49 -1.58 -13.00
CA GLY A 116 11.71 -2.83 -12.88
C GLY A 116 12.34 -4.06 -13.54
N TYR A 117 13.29 -3.86 -14.46
CA TYR A 117 13.99 -4.94 -15.16
C TYR A 117 15.27 -5.41 -14.47
N THR A 118 15.71 -4.77 -13.38
CA THR A 118 16.89 -5.24 -12.62
C THR A 118 16.50 -6.33 -11.60
N PRO A 119 17.34 -7.35 -11.36
CA PRO A 119 17.04 -8.41 -10.40
C PRO A 119 16.88 -7.88 -8.97
N ASN A 120 15.79 -8.27 -8.30
CA ASN A 120 15.50 -7.93 -6.89
C ASN A 120 16.28 -8.81 -5.88
N TRP A 121 17.36 -9.48 -6.30
CA TRP A 121 18.15 -10.39 -5.47
C TRP A 121 19.66 -10.18 -5.67
N SER A 122 20.46 -10.60 -4.68
CA SER A 122 21.93 -10.44 -4.64
C SER A 122 22.63 -11.26 -5.72
N LEU A 123 23.56 -10.66 -6.46
CA LEU A 123 24.35 -11.38 -7.48
C LEU A 123 25.13 -12.54 -6.85
N MET A 124 25.65 -12.32 -5.64
CA MET A 124 26.31 -13.33 -4.82
C MET A 124 25.32 -14.36 -4.24
N ARG A 125 25.78 -15.61 -4.26
CA ARG A 125 25.15 -16.77 -3.62
C ARG A 125 25.74 -16.95 -2.22
N PHE A 126 24.88 -17.18 -1.24
CA PHE A 126 25.25 -17.40 0.15
C PHE A 126 24.91 -18.84 0.53
N ALA A 127 25.78 -19.51 1.30
CA ALA A 127 25.45 -20.81 1.87
C ALA A 127 24.51 -20.60 3.08
N SER A 128 23.37 -21.29 3.11
CA SER A 128 22.51 -21.32 4.29
C SER A 128 22.57 -22.68 4.96
N GLU A 129 22.89 -22.72 6.25
CA GLU A 129 22.67 -23.90 7.08
C GLU A 129 21.23 -23.89 7.61
N GLY A 130 20.53 -25.01 7.41
CA GLY A 130 19.22 -25.25 8.03
C GLY A 130 19.36 -25.46 9.53
N LYS A 131 18.48 -24.85 10.34
CA LYS A 131 18.38 -25.12 11.78
C LYS A 131 17.88 -26.56 12.05
#